data_AF-A0A2D0I6B5-F1
#
_entry.id   AF-A0A2D0I6B5-F1
#
_cell.length_a   1.000
_cell.length_b   1.000
_cell.length_c   1.000
_cell.angle_alpha   90.00
_cell.angle_beta   90.00
_cell.angle_gamma   90.00
#
_symmetry.space_group_name_H-M   'P 1'
#
loop_
_entity.id
_entity.type
_entity.pdbx_description
1 polymer ?
#
loop_
_entity_poly.entity_id
_entity_poly.type
_entity_poly.pdbx_seq_one_letter_code
_entity_poly.pdbx_strand_id
1 'polypeptide(L)'
;MATKEIAGKTHDPEIAHVFLELMEQTSFWLDLQEPYIDHALTDLLPDISLDLEYSDIFEITNIFSKIIDAKSKSTALHTHGIIEKSEIMGNYYKYYQEKISKMKIAASLHDLGKLAVSNAIIDKPGKLTDEEYEQIKTHPYLAYFMLRGILGFDEEIKQWIYTHHEKLNGSGYPLGLKSDDLSFEQRLLTCIDIYQALRENRPYRDGMNHNKAMSIMHEMAYKNEIDLNIVKDIDAVFVTLV
;
A
#
# COMPACT_ATOMS: atom_id res chain seq x y z
N MET A 1 33.45 24.70 -15.04
CA MET A 1 33.47 26.18 -15.17
C MET A 1 32.25 26.81 -14.51
N ALA A 2 31.01 26.35 -14.81
CA ALA A 2 29.78 26.85 -14.19
C ALA A 2 29.72 26.74 -12.64
N THR A 3 30.18 25.64 -12.05
CA THR A 3 30.10 25.43 -10.59
C THR A 3 30.97 26.41 -9.77
N LYS A 4 32.11 26.86 -10.32
CA LYS A 4 32.96 27.90 -9.70
C LYS A 4 32.30 29.29 -9.69
N GLU A 5 31.44 29.59 -10.66
CA GLU A 5 30.81 30.90 -10.81
C GLU A 5 29.60 31.13 -9.88
N ILE A 6 29.03 30.04 -9.36
CA ILE A 6 27.82 30.03 -8.52
C ILE A 6 28.09 29.69 -7.05
N ALA A 7 29.32 29.28 -6.71
CA ALA A 7 29.77 29.06 -5.33
C ALA A 7 29.67 30.36 -4.51
N GLY A 8 29.02 30.31 -3.35
CA GLY A 8 28.77 31.47 -2.48
C GLY A 8 27.65 32.40 -2.93
N LYS A 9 26.97 32.10 -4.06
CA LYS A 9 25.77 32.83 -4.51
C LYS A 9 24.51 31.99 -4.31
N THR A 10 24.51 30.77 -4.85
CA THR A 10 23.38 29.84 -4.80
C THR A 10 23.72 28.52 -4.11
N HIS A 11 25.01 28.26 -3.88
CA HIS A 11 25.52 27.04 -3.27
C HIS A 11 26.51 27.40 -2.17
N ASP A 12 26.56 26.58 -1.12
CA ASP A 12 27.54 26.73 -0.05
C ASP A 12 28.97 26.67 -0.64
N PRO A 13 29.86 27.64 -0.32
CA PRO A 13 31.23 27.66 -0.85
C PRO A 13 32.05 26.42 -0.52
N GLU A 14 31.87 25.83 0.66
CA GLU A 14 32.62 24.67 1.13
C GLU A 14 32.18 23.41 0.37
N ILE A 15 30.86 23.22 0.22
CA ILE A 15 30.32 22.12 -0.59
C ILE A 15 30.75 22.25 -2.06
N ALA A 16 30.71 23.46 -2.61
CA ALA A 16 31.13 23.71 -3.98
C ALA A 16 32.63 23.41 -4.17
N HIS A 17 33.46 23.73 -3.19
CA HIS A 17 34.89 23.42 -3.23
C HIS A 17 35.14 21.91 -3.24
N VAL A 18 34.53 21.16 -2.32
CA VAL A 18 34.65 19.70 -2.26
C VAL A 18 34.17 19.04 -3.55
N PHE A 19 33.04 19.49 -4.11
CA PHE A 19 32.55 18.98 -5.40
C PHE A 19 33.55 19.23 -6.55
N LEU A 20 34.18 20.41 -6.57
CA LEU A 20 35.18 20.76 -7.58
C LEU A 20 36.45 19.91 -7.47
N GLU A 21 36.81 19.44 -6.29
CA GLU A 21 37.92 18.49 -6.10
C GLU A 21 37.52 17.08 -6.56
N LEU A 22 36.33 16.62 -6.22
CA LEU A 22 35.82 15.29 -6.61
C LEU A 22 35.69 15.14 -8.12
N MET A 23 35.26 16.20 -8.83
CA MET A 23 35.11 16.14 -10.29
C MET A 23 36.42 15.98 -11.06
N GLU A 24 37.58 16.20 -10.44
CA GLU A 24 38.89 15.94 -11.06
C GLU A 24 39.22 14.43 -11.06
N GLN A 25 38.52 13.63 -10.25
CA GLN A 25 38.72 12.18 -10.16
C GLN A 25 37.93 11.46 -11.25
N THR A 26 38.58 10.59 -12.03
CA THR A 26 37.89 9.79 -13.05
C THR A 26 36.91 8.78 -12.43
N SER A 27 37.23 8.22 -11.25
CA SER A 27 36.37 7.31 -10.51
C SER A 27 35.02 7.94 -10.19
N PHE A 28 35.00 9.18 -9.71
CA PHE A 28 33.76 9.92 -9.38
C PHE A 28 32.74 9.91 -10.52
N TRP A 29 33.20 10.10 -11.77
CA TRP A 29 32.31 10.09 -12.93
C TRP A 29 31.87 8.70 -13.37
N LEU A 30 32.71 7.69 -13.17
CA LEU A 30 32.35 6.29 -13.44
C LEU A 30 31.33 5.80 -12.41
N ASP A 31 31.53 6.14 -11.14
CA ASP A 31 30.64 5.80 -10.03
C ASP A 31 29.23 6.40 -10.21
N LEU A 32 29.10 7.57 -10.84
CA LEU A 32 27.79 8.20 -11.11
C LEU A 32 26.99 7.56 -12.27
N GLN A 33 27.55 6.58 -12.98
CA GLN A 33 26.90 5.95 -14.13
C GLN A 33 26.29 4.60 -13.79
N GLU A 34 25.23 4.22 -14.49
CA GLU A 34 24.73 2.84 -14.50
C GLU A 34 25.78 1.91 -15.16
N PRO A 35 26.11 0.74 -14.58
CA PRO A 35 25.51 0.10 -13.41
C PRO A 35 26.28 0.32 -12.08
N TYR A 36 27.21 1.27 -12.02
CA TYR A 36 28.15 1.44 -10.89
C TYR A 36 27.58 2.22 -9.70
N ILE A 37 26.53 3.03 -9.92
CA ILE A 37 25.99 3.93 -8.90
C ILE A 37 25.52 3.22 -7.63
N ASP A 38 24.89 2.05 -7.76
CA ASP A 38 24.41 1.28 -6.61
C ASP A 38 25.58 0.77 -5.75
N HIS A 39 26.67 0.33 -6.39
CA HIS A 39 27.88 -0.11 -5.69
C HIS A 39 28.58 1.04 -4.98
N ALA A 40 28.75 2.18 -5.68
CA ALA A 40 29.36 3.37 -5.09
C ALA A 40 28.57 3.91 -3.90
N LEU A 41 27.23 3.90 -3.99
CA LEU A 41 26.37 4.29 -2.87
C LEU A 41 26.49 3.30 -1.69
N THR A 42 26.54 2.00 -1.97
CA THR A 42 26.69 0.96 -0.93
C THR A 42 28.02 1.10 -0.18
N ASP A 43 29.11 1.39 -0.89
CA ASP A 43 30.43 1.57 -0.28
C ASP A 43 30.54 2.88 0.52
N LEU A 44 29.82 3.92 0.12
CA LEU A 44 29.89 5.24 0.75
C LEU A 44 28.94 5.38 1.95
N LEU A 45 27.74 4.79 1.85
CA LEU A 45 26.72 4.93 2.89
C LEU A 45 27.03 3.98 4.05
N PRO A 46 26.95 4.45 5.31
CA PRO A 46 27.10 3.56 6.45
C PRO A 46 25.96 2.53 6.45
N ASP A 47 26.29 1.27 6.69
CA ASP A 47 25.31 0.20 6.91
C ASP A 47 24.69 0.37 8.30
N ILE A 48 23.59 1.12 8.36
CA ILE A 48 22.81 1.35 9.57
C ILE A 48 21.52 0.56 9.46
N SER A 49 21.45 -0.57 10.16
CA SER A 49 20.20 -1.29 10.39
C SER A 49 19.61 -0.89 11.75
N LEU A 50 18.31 -0.57 11.74
CA LEU A 50 17.53 -0.32 12.94
C LEU A 50 16.42 -1.36 12.98
N ASP A 51 16.42 -2.18 14.03
CA ASP A 51 15.31 -3.08 14.31
C ASP A 51 14.17 -2.26 14.90
N LEU A 52 13.09 -2.13 14.13
CA LEU A 52 11.89 -1.40 14.54
C LEU A 52 10.81 -2.38 14.97
N GLU A 53 10.06 -2.04 16.02
CA GLU A 53 8.84 -2.75 16.34
C GLU A 53 7.75 -2.43 15.30
N TYR A 54 6.79 -3.34 15.09
CA TYR A 54 5.72 -3.11 14.13
C TYR A 54 4.84 -1.89 14.44
N SER A 55 4.77 -1.45 15.70
CA SER A 55 4.12 -0.18 16.06
C SER A 55 4.85 1.03 15.46
N ASP A 56 6.18 1.03 15.48
CA ASP A 56 6.98 2.13 14.90
C ASP A 56 6.90 2.11 13.37
N ILE A 57 6.96 0.92 12.78
CA ILE A 57 6.75 0.73 11.34
C ILE A 57 5.35 1.21 10.94
N PHE A 58 4.33 0.94 11.76
CA PHE A 58 2.98 1.42 11.51
C PHE A 58 2.91 2.95 11.49
N GLU A 59 3.54 3.65 12.43
CA GLU A 59 3.56 5.13 12.44
C GLU A 59 4.17 5.70 11.14
N ILE A 60 5.26 5.10 10.65
CA ILE A 60 5.90 5.49 9.39
C ILE A 60 4.95 5.22 8.21
N THR A 61 4.39 4.02 8.12
CA THR A 61 3.54 3.62 6.98
C THR A 61 2.20 4.37 6.97
N ASN A 62 1.70 4.78 8.13
CA ASN A 62 0.54 5.66 8.26
C ASN A 62 0.80 7.11 7.81
N ILE A 63 2.06 7.51 7.63
CA ILE A 63 2.39 8.75 6.92
C ILE A 63 2.33 8.52 5.40
N PHE A 64 2.84 7.38 4.92
CA PHE A 64 2.75 7.01 3.50
C PHE A 64 1.31 6.84 3.02
N SER A 65 0.41 6.31 3.85
CA SER A 65 -1.03 6.27 3.51
C SER A 65 -1.56 7.66 3.16
N LYS A 66 -1.20 8.70 3.92
CA LYS A 66 -1.61 10.09 3.63
C LYS A 66 -1.07 10.60 2.28
N ILE A 67 0.09 10.13 1.84
CA ILE A 67 0.68 10.47 0.54
C ILE A 67 -0.09 9.77 -0.58
N ILE A 68 -0.39 8.48 -0.41
CA ILE A 68 -1.24 7.70 -1.33
C ILE A 68 -2.61 8.38 -1.43
N ASP A 69 -3.16 8.75 -0.29
CA ASP A 69 -4.45 9.40 -0.17
C ASP A 69 -4.48 10.78 -0.80
N ALA A 70 -3.38 11.52 -0.81
CA ALA A 70 -3.28 12.83 -1.48
C ALA A 70 -3.30 12.70 -3.02
N LYS A 71 -3.00 11.52 -3.57
CA LYS A 71 -3.02 11.29 -5.02
C LYS A 71 -4.43 11.34 -5.61
N SER A 72 -5.46 10.99 -4.83
CA SER A 72 -6.85 11.02 -5.26
C SER A 72 -7.76 11.52 -4.13
N LYS A 73 -8.73 12.37 -4.45
CA LYS A 73 -9.66 12.91 -3.43
C LYS A 73 -10.48 11.83 -2.72
N SER A 74 -10.62 10.63 -3.30
CA SER A 74 -11.43 9.54 -2.74
C SER A 74 -10.71 8.63 -1.74
N THR A 75 -9.38 8.71 -1.61
CA THR A 75 -8.59 7.67 -0.90
C THR A 75 -8.41 7.92 0.61
N ALA A 76 -8.45 9.17 1.09
CA ALA A 76 -8.17 9.51 2.50
C ALA A 76 -9.08 8.84 3.55
N LEU A 77 -10.39 8.76 3.26
CA LEU A 77 -11.33 8.11 4.17
C LEU A 77 -11.29 6.58 4.05
N HIS A 78 -10.83 6.06 2.91
CA HIS A 78 -10.74 4.64 2.61
C HIS A 78 -9.69 3.98 3.50
N THR A 79 -8.43 4.43 3.38
CA THR A 79 -7.29 3.81 4.05
C THR A 79 -7.44 3.83 5.57
N HIS A 80 -7.85 4.98 6.13
CA HIS A 80 -8.09 5.10 7.57
C HIS A 80 -9.18 4.12 8.05
N GLY A 81 -10.28 4.01 7.30
CA GLY A 81 -11.38 3.11 7.64
C GLY A 81 -10.99 1.63 7.62
N ILE A 82 -10.07 1.23 6.74
CA ILE A 82 -9.53 -0.15 6.70
C ILE A 82 -8.62 -0.40 7.89
N ILE A 83 -7.74 0.55 8.25
CA ILE A 83 -6.83 0.44 9.40
C ILE A 83 -7.65 0.21 10.68
N GLU A 84 -8.65 1.07 10.93
CA GLU A 84 -9.52 0.98 12.11
C GLU A 84 -10.26 -0.37 12.16
N LYS A 85 -10.83 -0.81 11.04
CA LYS A 85 -11.57 -2.07 10.96
C LYS A 85 -10.67 -3.29 11.11
N SER A 86 -9.44 -3.21 10.60
CA SER A 86 -8.43 -4.26 10.78
C SER A 86 -8.06 -4.42 12.25
N GLU A 87 -7.94 -3.32 12.99
CA GLU A 87 -7.72 -3.33 14.43
C GLU A 87 -8.92 -3.91 15.19
N ILE A 88 -10.14 -3.48 14.87
CA ILE A 88 -11.36 -4.00 15.51
C ILE A 88 -11.51 -5.51 15.27
N MET A 89 -11.37 -5.97 14.03
CA MET A 89 -11.48 -7.38 13.69
C MET A 89 -10.33 -8.21 14.28
N GLY A 90 -9.11 -7.68 14.29
CA GLY A 90 -7.97 -8.33 14.94
C GLY A 90 -8.21 -8.56 16.44
N ASN A 91 -8.77 -7.57 17.13
CA ASN A 91 -9.18 -7.71 18.53
C ASN A 91 -10.33 -8.72 18.70
N TYR A 92 -11.33 -8.71 17.81
CA TYR A 92 -12.43 -9.69 17.81
C TYR A 92 -11.92 -11.14 17.70
N TYR A 93 -10.96 -11.39 16.80
CA TYR A 93 -10.31 -12.69 16.66
C TYR A 93 -9.22 -12.96 17.70
N LYS A 94 -9.03 -12.08 18.69
CA LYS A 94 -8.07 -12.19 19.80
C LYS A 94 -6.61 -12.32 19.33
N TYR A 95 -6.26 -11.63 18.25
CA TYR A 95 -4.88 -11.56 17.80
C TYR A 95 -4.00 -10.82 18.80
N TYR A 96 -2.73 -11.23 18.86
CA TYR A 96 -1.71 -10.48 19.59
C TYR A 96 -1.44 -9.14 18.91
N GLN A 97 -0.97 -8.16 19.69
CA GLN A 97 -0.71 -6.79 19.22
C GLN A 97 0.24 -6.76 18.02
N GLU A 98 1.22 -7.66 17.97
CA GLU A 98 2.13 -7.79 16.82
C GLU A 98 1.37 -8.02 15.51
N LYS A 99 0.47 -9.03 15.47
CA LYS A 99 -0.32 -9.37 14.29
C LYS A 99 -1.30 -8.24 13.93
N ILE A 100 -1.88 -7.58 14.93
CA ILE A 100 -2.73 -6.39 14.71
C ILE A 100 -1.93 -5.27 14.05
N SER A 101 -0.72 -4.98 14.52
CA SER A 101 0.18 -3.99 13.92
C SER A 101 0.54 -4.37 12.48
N LYS A 102 0.86 -5.65 12.20
CA LYS A 102 1.08 -6.13 10.83
C LYS A 102 -0.13 -5.86 9.94
N MET A 103 -1.35 -6.13 10.43
CA MET A 103 -2.58 -5.90 9.66
C MET A 103 -2.81 -4.41 9.39
N LYS A 104 -2.51 -3.56 10.37
CA LYS A 104 -2.59 -2.09 10.22
C LYS A 104 -1.57 -1.58 9.20
N ILE A 105 -0.37 -2.15 9.16
CA ILE A 105 0.65 -1.85 8.13
C ILE A 105 0.17 -2.32 6.75
N ALA A 106 -0.38 -3.53 6.65
CA ALA A 106 -0.92 -4.01 5.37
C ALA A 106 -2.07 -3.12 4.89
N ALA A 107 -2.98 -2.74 5.77
CA ALA A 107 -4.05 -1.81 5.48
C ALA A 107 -3.55 -0.42 5.05
N SER A 108 -2.50 0.13 5.68
CA SER A 108 -1.97 1.45 5.32
C SER A 108 -1.28 1.47 3.96
N LEU A 109 -0.76 0.33 3.50
CA LEU A 109 0.03 0.20 2.27
C LEU A 109 -0.65 -0.59 1.14
N HIS A 110 -1.85 -1.16 1.35
CA HIS A 110 -2.51 -2.02 0.35
C HIS A 110 -2.62 -1.36 -1.04
N ASP A 111 -2.84 -0.05 -1.03
CA ASP A 111 -3.02 0.80 -2.20
C ASP A 111 -1.75 1.52 -2.68
N LEU A 112 -0.57 1.23 -2.11
CA LEU A 112 0.69 1.91 -2.46
C LEU A 112 0.98 1.89 -3.97
N GLY A 113 0.63 0.78 -4.64
CA GLY A 113 0.82 0.63 -6.08
C GLY A 113 0.01 1.60 -6.92
N LYS A 114 -1.05 2.22 -6.38
CA LYS A 114 -1.82 3.25 -7.09
C LYS A 114 -0.95 4.44 -7.43
N LEU A 115 0.16 4.69 -6.71
CA LEU A 115 1.12 5.75 -7.06
C LEU A 115 1.68 5.62 -8.49
N ALA A 116 1.75 4.41 -9.04
CA ALA A 116 2.21 4.17 -10.40
C ALA A 116 1.10 4.23 -11.47
N VAL A 117 -0.18 4.36 -11.08
CA VAL A 117 -1.32 4.47 -11.99
C VAL A 117 -1.65 5.95 -12.26
N SER A 118 -2.08 6.28 -13.48
CA SER A 118 -2.40 7.65 -13.87
C SER A 118 -3.63 8.19 -13.13
N ASN A 119 -3.57 9.46 -12.68
CA ASN A 119 -4.71 10.14 -12.06
C ASN A 119 -5.90 10.28 -13.02
N ALA A 120 -5.65 10.33 -14.34
CA ALA A 120 -6.73 10.37 -15.34
C ALA A 120 -7.62 9.11 -15.31
N ILE A 121 -7.10 8.00 -14.77
CA ILE A 121 -7.82 6.74 -14.57
C ILE A 121 -8.41 6.68 -13.17
N ILE A 122 -7.60 6.97 -12.13
CA ILE A 122 -8.04 6.89 -10.72
C ILE A 122 -9.21 7.84 -10.45
N ASP A 123 -9.14 9.08 -10.94
CA ASP A 123 -10.14 10.12 -10.70
C ASP A 123 -11.16 10.25 -11.84
N LYS A 124 -11.22 9.26 -12.76
CA LYS A 124 -12.10 9.34 -13.93
C LYS A 124 -13.56 9.49 -13.50
N PRO A 125 -14.28 10.54 -13.94
CA PRO A 125 -15.70 10.69 -13.64
C PRO A 125 -16.51 9.74 -14.53
N GLY A 126 -16.78 8.53 -14.03
CA GLY A 126 -17.63 7.54 -14.71
C GLY A 126 -17.07 6.13 -14.66
N LYS A 127 -17.53 5.27 -15.58
CA LYS A 127 -17.02 3.91 -15.72
C LYS A 127 -15.66 3.91 -16.42
N LEU A 128 -14.78 3.03 -15.96
CA LEU A 128 -13.53 2.71 -16.63
C LEU A 128 -13.80 1.87 -17.87
N THR A 129 -12.94 1.98 -18.88
CA THR A 129 -12.85 0.99 -19.96
C THR A 129 -12.17 -0.27 -19.44
N ASP A 130 -12.25 -1.37 -20.19
CA ASP A 130 -11.60 -2.62 -19.81
C ASP A 130 -10.07 -2.43 -19.73
N GLU A 131 -9.47 -1.66 -20.64
CA GLU A 131 -8.02 -1.36 -20.60
C GLU A 131 -7.62 -0.52 -19.39
N GLU A 132 -8.44 0.49 -19.04
CA GLU A 132 -8.21 1.30 -17.84
C GLU A 132 -8.35 0.46 -16.56
N TYR A 133 -9.31 -0.48 -16.56
CA TYR A 133 -9.49 -1.39 -15.45
C TYR A 133 -8.32 -2.36 -15.28
N GLU A 134 -7.77 -2.89 -16.38
CA GLU A 134 -6.55 -3.71 -16.33
C GLU A 134 -5.35 -2.92 -15.77
N GLN A 135 -5.25 -1.61 -16.04
CA GLN A 135 -4.22 -0.77 -15.42
C GLN A 135 -4.43 -0.58 -13.92
N ILE A 136 -5.68 -0.48 -13.43
CA ILE A 136 -5.93 -0.43 -11.98
C ILE A 136 -5.53 -1.76 -11.33
N LYS A 137 -5.83 -2.90 -11.97
CA LYS A 137 -5.54 -4.23 -11.42
C LYS A 137 -4.05 -4.50 -11.15
N THR A 138 -3.14 -3.68 -11.69
CA THR A 138 -1.71 -3.83 -11.44
C THR A 138 -1.27 -3.33 -10.07
N HIS A 139 -2.07 -2.52 -9.37
CA HIS A 139 -1.60 -1.86 -8.14
C HIS A 139 -1.21 -2.83 -6.99
N PRO A 140 -1.87 -3.99 -6.76
CA PRO A 140 -1.42 -4.88 -5.69
C PRO A 140 -0.04 -5.45 -6.01
N TYR A 141 0.21 -5.79 -7.28
CA TYR A 141 1.52 -6.23 -7.76
C TYR A 141 2.59 -5.15 -7.58
N LEU A 142 2.28 -3.91 -7.98
CA LEU A 142 3.24 -2.81 -7.87
C LEU A 142 3.55 -2.47 -6.40
N ALA A 143 2.56 -2.54 -5.51
CA ALA A 143 2.78 -2.40 -4.07
C ALA A 143 3.73 -3.49 -3.54
N TYR A 144 3.46 -4.76 -3.87
CA TYR A 144 4.34 -5.88 -3.52
C TYR A 144 5.76 -5.69 -4.08
N PHE A 145 5.87 -5.28 -5.35
CA PHE A 145 7.14 -5.09 -6.03
C PHE A 145 7.98 -3.95 -5.44
N MET A 146 7.34 -2.88 -4.96
CA MET A 146 8.05 -1.81 -4.24
C MET A 146 8.54 -2.30 -2.88
N LEU A 147 7.69 -3.00 -2.12
CA LEU A 147 8.02 -3.45 -0.76
C LEU A 147 9.06 -4.56 -0.71
N ARG A 148 9.15 -5.43 -1.74
CA ARG A 148 10.22 -6.43 -1.83
C ARG A 148 11.63 -5.83 -1.99
N GLY A 149 11.74 -4.55 -2.37
CA GLY A 149 13.01 -3.83 -2.42
C GLY A 149 13.53 -3.43 -1.05
N ILE A 150 12.67 -3.47 -0.01
CA ILE A 150 13.05 -3.16 1.37
C ILE A 150 13.57 -4.44 2.02
N LEU A 151 14.88 -4.48 2.28
CA LEU A 151 15.51 -5.60 2.97
C LEU A 151 14.87 -5.82 4.34
N GLY A 152 14.54 -7.08 4.65
CA GLY A 152 13.95 -7.45 5.94
C GLY A 152 12.46 -7.11 6.09
N PHE A 153 11.79 -6.54 5.08
CA PHE A 153 10.36 -6.25 5.18
C PHE A 153 9.53 -7.54 5.20
N ASP A 154 8.65 -7.64 6.20
CA ASP A 154 7.90 -8.86 6.55
C ASP A 154 7.11 -9.42 5.36
N GLU A 155 7.28 -10.73 5.09
CA GLU A 155 6.66 -11.39 3.95
C GLU A 155 5.15 -11.56 4.12
N GLU A 156 4.63 -11.78 5.34
CA GLU A 156 3.18 -11.87 5.57
C GLU A 156 2.49 -10.56 5.17
N ILE A 157 3.04 -9.41 5.60
CA ILE A 157 2.50 -8.09 5.25
C ILE A 157 2.47 -7.90 3.73
N LYS A 158 3.57 -8.23 3.06
CA LYS A 158 3.66 -8.13 1.58
C LYS A 158 2.63 -9.03 0.91
N GLN A 159 2.44 -10.26 1.37
CA GLN A 159 1.46 -11.18 0.78
C GLN A 159 0.03 -10.72 1.01
N TRP A 160 -0.31 -10.15 2.18
CA TRP A 160 -1.65 -9.59 2.42
C TRP A 160 -1.94 -8.42 1.48
N ILE A 161 -0.97 -7.53 1.29
CA ILE A 161 -1.06 -6.43 0.31
C ILE A 161 -1.17 -6.97 -1.11
N TYR A 162 -0.41 -7.99 -1.47
CA TYR A 162 -0.38 -8.49 -2.84
C TYR A 162 -1.72 -9.13 -3.27
N THR A 163 -2.42 -9.76 -2.34
CA THR A 163 -3.60 -10.58 -2.62
C THR A 163 -4.92 -10.00 -2.11
N HIS A 164 -4.96 -8.74 -1.67
CA HIS A 164 -6.19 -8.15 -1.08
C HIS A 164 -7.37 -8.00 -2.07
N HIS A 165 -7.14 -8.28 -3.35
CA HIS A 165 -8.16 -8.35 -4.40
C HIS A 165 -8.36 -9.76 -4.98
N GLU A 166 -7.75 -10.78 -4.36
CA GLU A 166 -8.03 -12.17 -4.69
C GLU A 166 -9.40 -12.60 -4.18
N LYS A 167 -10.02 -13.56 -4.88
CA LYS A 167 -11.37 -14.04 -4.57
C LYS A 167 -11.37 -15.55 -4.46
N LEU A 168 -12.18 -16.12 -3.57
CA LEU A 168 -12.15 -17.56 -3.27
C LEU A 168 -12.44 -18.45 -4.50
N ASN A 169 -13.18 -17.96 -5.48
CA ASN A 169 -13.50 -18.65 -6.72
C ASN A 169 -12.44 -18.50 -7.84
N GLY A 170 -11.34 -17.77 -7.61
CA GLY A 170 -10.29 -17.53 -8.60
C GLY A 170 -10.59 -16.40 -9.59
N SER A 171 -11.69 -15.66 -9.43
CA SER A 171 -12.01 -14.51 -10.29
C SER A 171 -11.32 -13.21 -9.85
N GLY A 172 -10.45 -13.28 -8.85
CA GLY A 172 -9.68 -12.15 -8.32
C GLY A 172 -8.43 -11.87 -9.13
N TYR A 173 -7.60 -10.96 -8.62
CA TYR A 173 -6.34 -10.56 -9.24
C TYR A 173 -5.33 -10.17 -8.15
N PRO A 174 -4.01 -10.18 -8.44
CA PRO A 174 -3.36 -10.36 -9.74
C PRO A 174 -3.02 -11.79 -10.17
N LEU A 175 -3.12 -12.78 -9.27
CA LEU A 175 -2.68 -14.16 -9.48
C LEU A 175 -3.85 -15.11 -9.82
N GLY A 176 -5.08 -14.77 -9.44
CA GLY A 176 -6.25 -15.64 -9.65
C GLY A 176 -6.27 -16.83 -8.67
N LEU A 177 -5.86 -16.57 -7.43
CA LEU A 177 -5.78 -17.56 -6.35
C LEU A 177 -7.16 -18.06 -5.95
N LYS A 178 -7.24 -19.31 -5.45
CA LYS A 178 -8.48 -19.89 -4.94
C LYS A 178 -8.45 -19.97 -3.42
N SER A 179 -9.56 -20.41 -2.84
CA SER A 179 -9.70 -20.56 -1.38
C SER A 179 -8.48 -21.17 -0.72
N ASP A 180 -7.99 -22.31 -1.24
CA ASP A 180 -6.97 -23.11 -0.59
C ASP A 180 -5.58 -22.45 -0.61
N ASP A 181 -5.40 -21.43 -1.47
CA ASP A 181 -4.16 -20.66 -1.61
C ASP A 181 -4.15 -19.40 -0.72
N LEU A 182 -5.30 -19.03 -0.15
CA LEU A 182 -5.48 -17.78 0.61
C LEU A 182 -5.56 -18.05 2.12
N SER A 183 -4.63 -17.46 2.86
CA SER A 183 -4.65 -17.41 4.32
C SER A 183 -5.91 -16.68 4.83
N PHE A 184 -6.26 -16.93 6.09
CA PHE A 184 -7.39 -16.26 6.71
C PHE A 184 -7.24 -14.73 6.69
N GLU A 185 -6.04 -14.21 6.95
CA GLU A 185 -5.76 -12.77 6.97
C GLU A 185 -5.84 -12.13 5.58
N GLN A 186 -5.44 -12.85 4.52
CA GLN A 186 -5.64 -12.39 3.14
C GLN A 186 -7.13 -12.24 2.82
N ARG A 187 -7.94 -13.23 3.21
CA ARG A 187 -9.40 -13.18 3.05
C ARG A 187 -10.03 -12.09 3.92
N LEU A 188 -9.52 -11.89 5.14
CA LEU A 188 -10.00 -10.87 6.08
C LEU A 188 -9.76 -9.47 5.54
N LEU A 189 -8.54 -9.17 5.08
CA LEU A 189 -8.22 -7.86 4.50
C LEU A 189 -9.07 -7.57 3.26
N THR A 190 -9.28 -8.58 2.40
CA THR A 190 -10.18 -8.49 1.24
C THR A 190 -11.61 -8.11 1.66
N CYS A 191 -12.16 -8.78 2.69
CA CYS A 191 -13.51 -8.49 3.17
C CYS A 191 -13.61 -7.09 3.80
N ILE A 192 -12.58 -6.66 4.54
CA ILE A 192 -12.54 -5.33 5.16
C ILE A 192 -12.46 -4.23 4.09
N ASP A 193 -11.62 -4.40 3.07
CA ASP A 193 -11.49 -3.47 1.94
C ASP A 193 -12.82 -3.29 1.20
N ILE A 194 -13.48 -4.41 0.87
CA ILE A 194 -14.81 -4.38 0.23
C ILE A 194 -15.85 -3.68 1.10
N TYR A 195 -15.91 -4.01 2.40
CA TYR A 195 -16.85 -3.37 3.31
C TYR A 195 -16.61 -1.85 3.36
N GLN A 196 -15.35 -1.42 3.52
CA GLN A 196 -15.00 -0.01 3.57
C GLN A 196 -15.39 0.71 2.26
N ALA A 197 -15.06 0.13 1.11
CA ALA A 197 -15.40 0.68 -0.21
C ALA A 197 -16.91 0.79 -0.45
N LEU A 198 -17.72 -0.06 0.19
CA LEU A 198 -19.19 0.02 0.14
C LEU A 198 -19.73 1.13 1.07
N ARG A 199 -19.12 1.32 2.24
CA ARG A 199 -19.57 2.27 3.27
C ARG A 199 -19.16 3.72 3.01
N GLU A 200 -18.08 3.94 2.27
CA GLU A 200 -17.56 5.29 2.03
C GLU A 200 -18.28 6.05 0.92
N ASN A 201 -18.27 7.38 1.04
CA ASN A 201 -18.70 8.28 -0.03
C ASN A 201 -17.63 8.34 -1.11
N ARG A 202 -18.04 8.17 -2.36
CA ARG A 202 -17.19 8.35 -3.55
C ARG A 202 -17.71 9.50 -4.39
N PRO A 203 -16.88 10.13 -5.25
CA PRO A 203 -17.29 11.27 -6.08
C PRO A 203 -18.58 11.04 -6.89
N TYR A 204 -18.88 9.79 -7.23
CA TYR A 204 -20.02 9.37 -8.06
C TYR A 204 -21.10 8.61 -7.29
N ARG A 205 -20.97 8.37 -5.98
CA ARG A 205 -21.93 7.59 -5.19
C ARG A 205 -21.78 7.85 -3.69
N ASP A 206 -22.89 8.12 -3.02
CA ASP A 206 -22.92 8.11 -1.55
C ASP A 206 -22.59 6.72 -0.98
N GLY A 207 -22.02 6.72 0.23
CA GLY A 207 -21.75 5.52 1.00
C GLY A 207 -23.03 4.79 1.36
N MET A 208 -22.98 3.46 1.31
CA MET A 208 -24.11 2.63 1.70
C MET A 208 -24.24 2.58 3.22
N ASN A 209 -25.46 2.40 3.72
CA ASN A 209 -25.65 2.02 5.13
C ASN A 209 -25.21 0.56 5.36
N HIS A 210 -25.11 0.19 6.64
CA HIS A 210 -24.65 -1.14 7.05
C HIS A 210 -25.43 -2.27 6.39
N ASN A 211 -26.75 -2.28 6.55
CA ASN A 211 -27.62 -3.34 6.03
C ASN A 211 -27.46 -3.53 4.52
N LYS A 212 -27.33 -2.44 3.76
CA LYS A 212 -27.15 -2.51 2.32
C LYS A 212 -25.75 -3.01 1.94
N ALA A 213 -24.70 -2.58 2.64
CA ALA A 213 -23.35 -3.09 2.43
C ALA A 213 -23.28 -4.60 2.73
N MET A 214 -23.83 -5.04 3.85
CA MET A 214 -23.84 -6.46 4.25
C MET A 214 -24.67 -7.31 3.30
N SER A 215 -25.79 -6.81 2.79
CA SER A 215 -26.57 -7.50 1.75
C SER A 215 -25.72 -7.82 0.51
N ILE A 216 -24.87 -6.90 0.06
CA ILE A 216 -23.98 -7.12 -1.10
C ILE A 216 -22.87 -8.12 -0.73
N MET A 217 -22.26 -7.97 0.44
CA MET A 217 -21.21 -8.89 0.88
C MET A 217 -21.73 -10.33 1.03
N HIS A 218 -22.96 -10.52 1.54
CA HIS A 218 -23.60 -11.83 1.55
C HIS A 218 -23.83 -12.39 0.15
N GLU A 219 -24.29 -11.57 -0.81
CA GLU A 219 -24.41 -11.99 -2.21
C GLU A 219 -23.07 -12.44 -2.80
N MET A 220 -21.99 -11.67 -2.55
CA MET A 220 -20.64 -12.03 -2.97
C MET A 220 -20.16 -13.34 -2.32
N ALA A 221 -20.43 -13.53 -1.03
CA ALA A 221 -20.11 -14.76 -0.32
C ALA A 221 -20.89 -15.97 -0.87
N TYR A 222 -22.16 -15.82 -1.23
CA TYR A 222 -22.95 -16.87 -1.88
C TYR A 222 -22.44 -17.25 -3.28
N LYS A 223 -21.79 -16.31 -3.98
CA LYS A 223 -21.07 -16.57 -5.24
C LYS A 223 -19.66 -17.16 -5.03
N ASN A 224 -19.30 -17.45 -3.77
CA ASN A 224 -17.97 -17.89 -3.37
C ASN A 224 -16.87 -16.91 -3.81
N GLU A 225 -17.15 -15.61 -3.82
CA GLU A 225 -16.13 -14.58 -4.10
C GLU A 225 -15.34 -14.23 -2.84
N ILE A 226 -16.00 -14.18 -1.68
CA ILE A 226 -15.42 -13.80 -0.38
C ILE A 226 -15.89 -14.75 0.72
N ASP A 227 -15.19 -14.75 1.87
CA ASP A 227 -15.40 -15.73 2.93
C ASP A 227 -16.68 -15.45 3.74
N LEU A 228 -17.65 -16.35 3.69
CA LEU A 228 -18.95 -16.19 4.35
C LEU A 228 -18.84 -16.07 5.87
N ASN A 229 -17.86 -16.73 6.51
CA ASN A 229 -17.72 -16.65 7.96
C ASN A 229 -17.21 -15.27 8.36
N ILE A 230 -16.21 -14.77 7.63
CA ILE A 230 -15.70 -13.40 7.84
C ILE A 230 -16.80 -12.36 7.60
N VAL A 231 -17.64 -12.53 6.57
CA VAL A 231 -18.78 -11.64 6.32
C VAL A 231 -19.75 -11.62 7.49
N LYS A 232 -20.09 -12.78 8.07
CA LYS A 232 -20.97 -12.86 9.25
C LYS A 232 -20.33 -12.20 10.48
N ASP A 233 -19.03 -12.38 10.66
CA ASP A 233 -18.31 -11.78 11.78
C ASP A 233 -18.25 -10.25 11.64
N ILE A 234 -18.02 -9.74 10.42
CA ILE A 234 -18.12 -8.31 10.08
C ILE A 234 -19.53 -7.76 10.37
N ASP A 235 -20.59 -8.48 9.99
CA ASP A 235 -21.99 -8.10 10.28
C ASP A 235 -22.18 -7.92 11.79
N ALA A 236 -21.84 -8.96 12.55
CA ALA A 236 -22.02 -9.00 14.00
C ALA A 236 -21.20 -7.94 14.75
N VAL A 237 -19.97 -7.68 14.30
CA VAL A 237 -19.08 -6.70 14.96
C VAL A 237 -19.47 -5.28 14.60
N PHE A 238 -19.69 -4.98 13.32
CA PHE A 238 -19.88 -3.60 12.87
C PHE A 238 -21.31 -3.09 12.97
N VAL A 239 -22.33 -3.94 13.11
CA VAL A 239 -23.71 -3.48 13.36
C VAL A 239 -23.80 -2.62 14.63
N THR A 240 -22.91 -2.85 15.59
CA THR A 240 -22.87 -2.13 16.88
C THR A 240 -22.21 -0.75 16.79
N LEU A 241 -21.55 -0.45 15.66
CA LEU A 241 -20.81 0.80 15.43
C LEU A 241 -21.58 1.80 14.55
N VAL A 242 -22.82 1.48 14.17
CA VAL A 242 -23.62 2.19 13.15
C VAL A 242 -24.81 2.91 13.76
#